data_AF-A0A7T8KK85-F1
#
_entry.id   AF-A0A7T8KK85-F1
#
_cell.length_a   1.000
_cell.length_b   1.000
_cell.length_c   1.000
_cell.angle_alpha   90.00
_cell.angle_beta   90.00
_cell.angle_gamma   90.00
#
_symmetry.space_group_name_H-M   'P 1'
#
loop_
_entity.id
_entity.type
_entity.pdbx_description
1 polymer ?
#
loop_
_entity_poly.entity_id
_entity_poly.type
_entity_poly.pdbx_seq_one_letter_code
_entity_poly.pdbx_strand_id
1 'polypeptide(L)'
;MTPRFDKNKEPDAAHRAVQVAINDVARSIAGCRRQDHIRIEDLLSIAKIPSLNEITVMAVAVETWKCFHSNDGDVVPETPLAISSSQPQRDRRGLRLRWRVH
;
A
#
# COMPACT_ATOMS: atom_id res chain seq x y z
N MET A 1 -17.10 -11.31 -18.18
CA MET A 1 -17.91 -11.27 -16.95
C MET A 1 -17.36 -10.12 -16.11
N THR A 2 -17.97 -8.94 -16.17
CA THR A 2 -17.47 -7.76 -15.45
C THR A 2 -17.92 -7.84 -13.99
N PRO A 3 -17.03 -7.69 -13.00
CA PRO A 3 -17.45 -7.65 -11.60
C PRO A 3 -18.35 -6.44 -11.39
N ARG A 4 -19.61 -6.68 -11.05
CA ARG A 4 -20.61 -5.63 -10.80
C ARG A 4 -20.43 -5.13 -9.37
N PHE A 5 -20.05 -3.86 -9.23
CA PHE A 5 -20.02 -3.20 -7.93
C PHE A 5 -21.46 -3.05 -7.45
N ASP A 6 -21.88 -3.92 -6.53
CA ASP A 6 -23.22 -3.87 -5.97
C ASP A 6 -23.30 -2.73 -4.95
N LYS A 7 -23.91 -1.62 -5.38
CA LYS A 7 -24.06 -0.40 -4.58
C LYS A 7 -24.91 -0.61 -3.33
N ASN A 8 -25.68 -1.71 -3.29
CA ASN A 8 -26.57 -2.06 -2.19
C ASN A 8 -25.94 -3.11 -1.25
N LYS A 9 -24.72 -3.56 -1.54
CA LYS A 9 -24.01 -4.46 -0.64
C LYS A 9 -23.55 -3.65 0.57
N GLU A 10 -24.12 -3.95 1.72
CA GLU A 10 -23.71 -3.36 3.00
C GLU A 10 -22.19 -3.42 3.15
N PRO A 11 -21.55 -2.34 3.62
CA PRO A 11 -20.12 -2.34 3.85
C PRO A 11 -19.76 -3.46 4.82
N ASP A 12 -18.75 -4.23 4.44
CA ASP A 12 -18.27 -5.35 5.24
C ASP A 12 -17.98 -4.90 6.69
N ALA A 13 -18.27 -5.76 7.67
CA ALA A 13 -18.10 -5.45 9.08
C ALA A 13 -16.65 -5.02 9.38
N ALA A 14 -15.69 -5.62 8.67
CA ALA A 14 -14.28 -5.23 8.73
C ALA A 14 -14.05 -3.79 8.24
N HIS A 15 -14.63 -3.40 7.10
CA HIS A 15 -14.51 -2.05 6.56
C HIS A 15 -15.03 -1.01 7.57
N ARG A 16 -16.19 -1.27 8.17
CA ARG A 16 -16.76 -0.39 9.20
C ARG A 16 -15.86 -0.28 10.43
N ALA A 17 -15.30 -1.39 10.89
CA ALA A 17 -14.40 -1.40 12.04
C ALA A 17 -13.14 -0.55 11.80
N VAL A 18 -12.53 -0.69 10.62
CA VAL A 18 -11.36 0.12 10.22
C VAL A 18 -11.70 1.60 10.16
N GLN A 19 -12.86 1.96 9.57
CA GLN A 19 -13.30 3.35 9.50
C GLN A 19 -13.51 3.97 10.90
N VAL A 20 -14.08 3.21 11.85
CA VAL A 20 -14.21 3.67 13.23
C VAL A 20 -12.85 3.87 13.89
N ALA A 21 -11.91 2.93 13.70
CA ALA A 21 -10.56 3.04 14.26
C ALA A 21 -9.81 4.28 13.73
N ILE A 22 -9.86 4.54 12.42
CA ILE A 22 -9.27 5.74 11.81
C ILE A 22 -9.88 7.01 12.42
N ASN A 23 -11.20 7.05 12.57
CA ASN A 23 -11.89 8.21 13.15
C ASN A 23 -11.52 8.42 14.63
N ASP A 24 -11.36 7.35 15.40
CA ASP A 24 -10.96 7.46 16.81
C ASP A 24 -9.50 7.94 16.94
N VAL A 25 -8.60 7.50 16.05
CA VAL A 25 -7.24 8.05 15.95
C VAL A 25 -7.27 9.53 15.59
N ALA A 26 -8.06 9.92 14.59
CA ALA A 26 -8.21 11.32 14.20
C ALA A 26 -8.74 12.19 15.36
N ARG A 27 -9.70 11.68 16.14
CA ARG A 27 -10.20 12.36 17.35
C ARG A 27 -9.12 12.52 18.41
N SER A 28 -8.32 11.49 18.64
CA SER A 28 -7.21 11.54 19.60
C SER A 28 -6.17 12.61 19.23
N ILE A 29 -5.92 12.81 17.93
CA ILE A 29 -4.96 13.81 17.43
C ILE A 29 -5.56 15.21 17.47
N ALA A 30 -6.80 15.36 17.02
CA ALA A 30 -7.50 16.64 17.01
C ALA A 30 -7.96 17.11 18.40
N GLY A 31 -7.90 16.24 19.42
CA GLY A 31 -8.32 16.56 20.78
C GLY A 31 -9.84 16.71 20.95
N CYS A 32 -10.63 16.12 20.05
CA CYS A 32 -12.09 16.24 20.07
C CYS A 32 -12.78 14.95 20.53
N ARG A 33 -14.02 15.08 20.99
CA ARG A 33 -14.86 13.99 21.50
C ARG A 33 -15.93 13.63 20.47
N ARG A 34 -16.54 12.45 20.64
CA ARG A 34 -17.69 12.02 19.81
C ARG A 34 -18.91 12.95 19.97
N GLN A 35 -19.01 13.62 21.11
CA GLN A 35 -20.10 14.53 21.48
C GLN A 35 -20.01 15.89 20.77
N ASP A 36 -18.86 16.22 20.16
CA ASP A 36 -18.67 17.50 19.49
C ASP A 36 -19.36 17.55 18.12
N HIS A 37 -19.94 16.42 17.67
CA HIS A 37 -20.72 16.29 16.43
C HIS A 37 -20.03 16.87 15.18
N ILE A 38 -18.69 16.81 15.14
CA ILE A 38 -17.87 17.28 14.03
C ILE A 38 -18.06 16.34 12.82
N ARG A 39 -18.16 16.91 11.62
CA ARG A 39 -18.20 16.13 10.37
C ARG A 39 -16.90 15.37 10.20
N ILE A 40 -16.97 14.16 9.63
CA ILE A 40 -15.78 13.31 9.46
C ILE A 40 -14.75 13.98 8.54
N GLU A 41 -15.19 14.67 7.49
CA GLU A 41 -14.31 15.41 6.57
C GLU A 41 -13.51 16.50 7.29
N ASP A 42 -14.18 17.29 8.13
CA ASP A 42 -13.56 18.33 8.94
C ASP A 42 -12.59 17.73 9.98
N LEU A 43 -13.01 16.64 10.64
CA LEU A 43 -12.19 15.91 11.60
C LEU A 43 -10.87 15.42 10.98
N LEU A 44 -10.94 14.78 9.81
CA LEU A 44 -9.79 14.27 9.08
C LEU A 44 -8.88 15.41 8.59
N SER A 45 -9.46 16.52 8.13
CA SER A 45 -8.72 17.71 7.71
C SER A 45 -7.97 18.38 8.86
N ILE A 46 -8.56 18.43 10.07
CA ILE A 46 -7.93 18.95 11.28
C ILE A 46 -6.79 18.02 11.71
N ALA A 47 -7.02 16.71 11.74
CA ALA A 47 -6.03 15.72 12.13
C ALA A 47 -4.92 15.48 11.08
N LYS A 48 -5.08 16.03 9.85
CA LYS A 48 -4.20 15.81 8.70
C LYS A 48 -4.04 14.33 8.33
N ILE A 49 -5.12 13.56 8.49
CA ILE A 49 -5.16 12.14 8.15
C ILE A 49 -6.01 11.94 6.89
N PRO A 50 -5.54 11.16 5.90
CA PRO A 50 -6.34 10.82 4.74
C PRO A 50 -7.52 9.91 5.09
N SER A 51 -8.58 9.99 4.30
CA SER A 51 -9.73 9.08 4.41
C SER A 51 -9.36 7.62 4.12
N LEU A 52 -10.17 6.68 4.63
CA LEU A 52 -9.98 5.26 4.35
C LEU A 52 -9.94 4.95 2.85
N ASN A 53 -10.75 5.66 2.05
CA ASN A 53 -10.77 5.51 0.61
C ASN A 53 -9.44 5.93 -0.02
N GLU A 54 -8.89 7.08 0.38
CA GLU A 54 -7.59 7.56 -0.11
C GLU A 54 -6.46 6.63 0.28
N ILE A 55 -6.45 6.13 1.53
CA ILE A 55 -5.47 5.14 2.00
C ILE A 55 -5.56 3.88 1.14
N THR A 56 -6.78 3.39 0.87
CA THR A 56 -6.99 2.17 0.08
C THR A 56 -6.50 2.36 -1.35
N VAL A 57 -6.83 3.48 -2.00
CA VAL A 57 -6.35 3.79 -3.37
C VAL A 57 -4.82 3.88 -3.40
N MET A 58 -4.22 4.57 -2.43
CA MET A 58 -2.77 4.70 -2.34
C MET A 58 -2.10 3.33 -2.14
N ALA A 59 -2.64 2.50 -1.23
CA ALA A 59 -2.12 1.15 -0.98
C ALA A 59 -2.20 0.29 -2.24
N VAL A 60 -3.34 0.27 -2.93
CA VAL A 60 -3.52 -0.47 -4.19
C VAL A 60 -2.55 0.01 -5.26
N ALA A 61 -2.38 1.33 -5.41
CA ALA A 61 -1.46 1.89 -6.40
C ALA A 61 0.01 1.49 -6.10
N VAL A 62 0.42 1.57 -4.83
CA VAL A 62 1.76 1.18 -4.39
C VAL A 62 2.01 -0.32 -4.60
N GLU A 63 1.07 -1.18 -4.21
CA GLU A 63 1.21 -2.63 -4.40
C GLU A 63 1.21 -2.99 -5.89
N THR A 64 0.37 -2.35 -6.70
CA THR A 64 0.36 -2.56 -8.17
C THR A 64 1.69 -2.15 -8.79
N TRP A 65 2.24 -1.00 -8.38
CA TRP A 65 3.56 -0.55 -8.82
C TRP A 65 4.66 -1.54 -8.42
N LYS A 66 4.63 -2.02 -7.17
CA LYS A 66 5.56 -3.04 -6.67
C LYS A 66 5.44 -4.34 -7.45
N CYS A 67 4.25 -4.81 -7.79
CA CYS A 67 4.07 -6.03 -8.60
C CYS A 67 4.63 -5.85 -10.01
N PHE A 68 4.43 -4.69 -10.64
CA PHE A 68 4.96 -4.44 -11.99
C PHE A 68 6.50 -4.33 -12.00
N HIS A 69 7.11 -3.83 -10.93
CA HIS A 69 8.55 -3.63 -10.81
C HIS A 69 9.29 -4.73 -10.05
N SER A 70 8.56 -5.62 -9.37
CA SER A 70 9.13 -6.81 -8.76
C SER A 70 9.55 -7.75 -9.87
N ASN A 71 10.87 -7.84 -10.07
CA ASN A 71 11.50 -8.86 -10.90
C ASN A 71 11.56 -10.23 -10.19
N ASP A 72 10.90 -10.38 -9.05
CA ASP A 72 10.97 -11.58 -8.22
C ASP A 72 10.05 -12.66 -8.78
N GLY A 73 10.63 -13.42 -9.71
CA GLY A 73 10.47 -14.88 -9.72
C GLY A 73 11.20 -15.54 -8.55
N ASP A 74 11.19 -14.94 -7.36
CA ASP A 74 11.68 -15.58 -6.15
C ASP A 74 10.60 -16.55 -5.66
N VAL A 75 10.63 -17.73 -6.28
CA VAL A 75 10.17 -18.96 -5.62
C VAL A 75 10.89 -19.01 -4.30
N VAL A 76 10.21 -18.70 -3.20
CA VAL A 76 10.69 -19.02 -1.86
C VAL A 76 10.69 -20.55 -1.79
N PRO A 77 11.84 -21.25 -1.82
CA PRO A 77 11.81 -22.64 -1.43
C PRO A 77 11.64 -22.61 0.09
N GLU A 78 10.64 -23.33 0.60
CA GLU A 78 10.56 -23.54 2.03
C GLU A 78 11.92 -23.97 2.55
N THR A 79 12.49 -23.20 3.46
CA THR A 79 13.80 -23.48 4.03
C THR A 79 13.63 -24.59 5.07
N PRO A 80 14.26 -25.74 4.85
CA PRO A 80 14.94 -26.38 5.96
C PRO A 80 16.43 -26.45 5.64
N LEU A 81 17.20 -25.62 6.38
CA LEU A 81 18.60 -25.84 6.76
C LEU A 81 19.50 -26.59 5.75
N ALA A 82 20.25 -25.86 4.92
CA ALA A 82 21.49 -26.38 4.34
C ALA A 82 22.55 -25.28 4.18
N ILE A 83 23.67 -25.53 4.84
CA ILE A 83 24.93 -24.78 4.78
C ILE A 83 25.64 -25.09 3.45
N SER A 84 26.34 -24.07 2.89
CA SER A 84 27.28 -24.13 1.74
C SER A 84 26.59 -24.24 0.36
N SER A 85 26.99 -23.56 -0.71
CA SER A 85 28.29 -23.02 -1.11
C SER A 85 28.13 -22.08 -2.31
N SER A 86 28.86 -20.96 -2.31
CA SER A 86 29.41 -20.20 -3.46
C SER A 86 28.68 -20.23 -4.82
N GLN A 87 28.18 -19.08 -5.30
CA GLN A 87 28.18 -18.70 -6.74
C GLN A 87 27.93 -17.18 -6.94
N PRO A 88 28.34 -16.57 -8.08
CA PRO A 88 29.18 -15.37 -8.06
C PRO A 88 28.45 -14.09 -8.46
N GLN A 89 28.95 -12.99 -7.91
CA GLN A 89 28.61 -11.60 -8.23
C GLN A 89 28.86 -11.28 -9.71
N ARG A 90 27.80 -11.08 -10.50
CA ARG A 90 27.91 -10.55 -11.87
C ARG A 90 27.94 -9.02 -11.86
N ASP A 91 29.14 -8.50 -12.06
CA ASP A 91 29.49 -7.10 -12.28
C ASP A 91 28.73 -6.54 -13.51
N ARG A 92 27.81 -5.59 -13.27
CA ARG A 92 27.10 -4.85 -14.35
C ARG A 92 27.93 -3.63 -14.75
N ARG A 93 28.99 -3.84 -15.52
CA ARG A 93 29.62 -2.79 -16.33
C ARG A 93 29.54 -3.17 -17.80
N GLY A 94 28.65 -2.54 -18.56
CA GLY A 94 28.54 -2.89 -19.97
C GLY A 94 27.53 -2.15 -20.84
N LEU A 95 27.26 -0.87 -20.64
CA LEU A 95 26.64 -0.03 -21.69
C LEU A 95 27.30 1.36 -21.69
N ARG A 96 28.52 1.44 -22.22
CA ARG A 96 29.04 2.69 -22.80
C ARG A 96 28.74 2.66 -24.30
N LEU A 97 27.71 3.37 -24.73
CA LEU A 97 27.51 3.72 -26.13
C LEU A 97 28.57 4.77 -26.51
N ARG A 98 29.64 4.32 -27.18
CA ARG A 98 30.68 5.18 -27.76
C ARG A 98 30.43 5.26 -29.26
N TRP A 99 29.76 6.32 -29.71
CA TRP A 99 29.66 6.66 -31.13
C TRP A 99 30.83 7.56 -31.54
N ARG A 100 31.66 7.07 -32.47
CA ARG A 100 32.57 7.80 -33.38
C ARG A 100 33.05 6.75 -34.41
N VAL A 101 33.14 6.94 -35.73
CA VAL A 101 33.55 8.06 -36.60
C VAL A 101 32.92 7.76 -38.00
N HIS A 102 32.63 8.73 -38.87
CA HIS A 102 33.60 9.41 -39.75
C HIS A 102 33.25 10.88 -39.95
#